data_AF-A0A7S2DGZ5-F1
#
_entry.id   AF-A0A7S2DGZ5-F1
#
_cell.length_a   1.000
_cell.length_b   1.000
_cell.length_c   1.000
_cell.angle_alpha   90.00
_cell.angle_beta   90.00
_cell.angle_gamma   90.00
#
_symmetry.space_group_name_H-M   'P 1'
#
loop_
_entity.id
_entity.type
_entity.pdbx_description
1 polymer ?
#
loop_
_entity_poly.entity_id
_entity_poly.type
_entity_poly.pdbx_seq_one_letter_code
_entity_poly.pdbx_strand_id
1 'polypeptide(L)'
;LGSGEHTIGDFADALRGPAVNSVADAFLSYGEWFKVFTDYTSGLDAALSRVNAIKKLPGVVEALQRCQDDPRTRGADIQDWLARPNQHLMRQPMLLEQLVSLTTPEHPEAAKLEAALKKVKEVVAAVDQKKYENEQKRKL
;
A
#
# COMPACT_ATOMS: atom_id res chain seq x y z
N LEU A 1 4.97 -19.47 -6.62
CA LEU A 1 4.29 -19.18 -5.34
C LEU A 1 2.92 -18.64 -5.72
N GLY A 2 1.89 -19.40 -5.37
CA GLY A 2 0.60 -19.43 -6.07
C GLY A 2 -0.16 -18.11 -6.03
N SER A 3 -0.85 -17.84 -7.13
CA SER A 3 -1.95 -16.91 -7.30
C SER A 3 -3.16 -17.31 -6.44
N GLY A 4 -2.99 -17.41 -5.12
CA GLY A 4 -4.11 -17.49 -4.20
C GLY A 4 -4.75 -16.11 -4.15
N GLU A 5 -6.02 -16.01 -4.53
CA GLU A 5 -6.85 -14.82 -4.32
C GLU A 5 -6.99 -14.57 -2.82
N HIS A 6 -5.99 -13.89 -2.32
CA HIS A 6 -5.81 -13.49 -0.95
C HIS A 6 -6.68 -12.25 -0.72
N THR A 7 -7.81 -12.43 -0.05
CA THR A 7 -8.81 -11.39 0.19
C THR A 7 -8.47 -10.54 1.42
N ILE A 8 -9.14 -9.40 1.57
CA ILE A 8 -9.06 -8.60 2.80
C ILE A 8 -9.54 -9.43 4.02
N GLY A 9 -10.45 -10.38 3.82
CA GLY A 9 -10.92 -11.29 4.88
C GLY A 9 -9.81 -12.18 5.41
N ASP A 10 -9.06 -12.80 4.50
CA ASP A 10 -7.89 -13.63 4.82
C ASP A 10 -6.81 -12.82 5.57
N PHE A 11 -6.61 -11.54 5.21
CA PHE A 11 -5.70 -10.65 5.92
C PHE A 11 -6.16 -10.39 7.37
N ALA A 12 -7.45 -10.11 7.56
CA ALA A 12 -8.01 -9.83 8.87
C ALA A 12 -8.00 -11.07 9.77
N ASP A 13 -8.28 -12.25 9.21
CA ASP A 13 -8.25 -13.52 9.95
C ASP A 13 -6.83 -13.94 10.29
N ALA A 14 -5.88 -13.69 9.40
CA ALA A 14 -4.50 -13.98 9.68
C ALA A 14 -3.96 -13.05 10.80
N LEU A 15 -4.25 -11.74 10.76
CA LEU A 15 -3.93 -10.82 11.88
C LEU A 15 -4.53 -11.24 13.23
N ARG A 16 -5.65 -11.99 13.21
CA ARG A 16 -6.31 -12.55 14.39
C ARG A 16 -5.90 -13.99 14.72
N GLY A 17 -5.00 -14.57 13.92
CA GLY A 17 -4.56 -15.94 14.09
C GLY A 17 -3.69 -16.14 15.34
N PRO A 18 -3.64 -17.36 15.91
CA PRO A 18 -2.92 -17.64 17.15
C PRO A 18 -1.39 -17.43 17.06
N ALA A 19 -0.85 -17.23 15.85
CA ALA A 19 0.56 -17.00 15.59
C ALA A 19 0.99 -15.51 15.66
N VAL A 20 0.04 -14.57 15.74
CA VAL A 20 0.33 -13.13 15.78
C VAL A 20 0.11 -12.63 17.21
N ASN A 21 1.19 -12.56 18.00
CA ASN A 21 1.13 -12.11 19.39
C ASN A 21 1.70 -10.71 19.60
N SER A 22 2.27 -10.11 18.54
CA SER A 22 2.82 -8.76 18.56
C SER A 22 2.69 -8.06 17.20
N VAL A 23 2.95 -6.74 17.21
CA VAL A 23 3.05 -5.94 15.98
C VAL A 23 4.17 -6.46 15.07
N ALA A 24 5.28 -6.92 15.64
CA ALA A 24 6.40 -7.45 14.85
C ALA A 24 6.00 -8.76 14.14
N ASP A 25 5.31 -9.66 14.85
CA ASP A 25 4.81 -10.92 14.27
C ASP A 25 3.83 -10.65 13.12
N ALA A 26 2.98 -9.63 13.24
CA ALA A 26 2.07 -9.22 12.18
C ALA A 26 2.84 -8.79 10.91
N PHE A 27 3.81 -7.89 11.03
CA PHE A 27 4.58 -7.44 9.86
C PHE A 27 5.50 -8.53 9.29
N LEU A 28 6.02 -9.43 10.13
CA LEU A 28 6.80 -10.58 9.66
C LEU A 28 5.94 -11.59 8.88
N SER A 29 4.70 -11.81 9.33
CA SER A 29 3.77 -12.74 8.70
C SER A 29 3.17 -12.16 7.41
N TYR A 30 2.80 -10.88 7.42
CA TYR A 30 2.03 -10.26 6.33
C TYR A 30 2.84 -9.34 5.42
N GLY A 31 4.10 -9.03 5.72
CA GLY A 31 4.90 -8.13 4.91
C GLY A 31 4.96 -8.54 3.43
N GLU A 32 4.89 -9.83 3.12
CA GLU A 32 4.89 -10.32 1.74
C GLU A 32 3.60 -10.04 0.97
N TRP A 33 2.47 -9.90 1.66
CA TRP A 33 1.18 -9.60 1.03
C TRP A 33 1.17 -8.23 0.38
N PHE A 34 2.02 -7.31 0.82
CA PHE A 34 2.18 -6.01 0.17
C PHE A 34 2.55 -6.10 -1.32
N LYS A 35 3.04 -7.25 -1.79
CA LYS A 35 3.24 -7.53 -3.23
C LYS A 35 1.93 -7.45 -4.04
N VAL A 36 0.75 -7.59 -3.43
CA VAL A 36 -0.54 -7.40 -4.11
C VAL A 36 -0.70 -6.00 -4.67
N PHE A 37 -0.03 -5.00 -4.09
CA PHE A 37 -0.04 -3.63 -4.59
C PHE A 37 0.77 -3.47 -5.89
N THR A 38 1.60 -4.44 -6.30
CA THR A 38 2.44 -4.33 -7.52
C THR A 38 1.64 -3.97 -8.76
N ASP A 39 0.54 -4.68 -9.01
CA ASP A 39 -0.24 -4.47 -10.24
C ASP A 39 -0.96 -3.12 -10.20
N TYR A 40 -1.46 -2.74 -9.03
CA TYR A 40 -2.09 -1.45 -8.80
C TYR A 40 -1.10 -0.29 -9.01
N THR A 41 0.06 -0.34 -8.36
CA THR A 41 1.07 0.74 -8.42
C THR A 41 1.70 0.85 -9.81
N SER A 42 1.84 -0.26 -10.54
CA SER A 42 2.28 -0.27 -11.94
C SER A 42 1.29 0.40 -12.90
N GLY A 43 -0.01 0.39 -12.57
CA GLY A 43 -1.06 1.02 -13.36
C GLY A 43 -1.36 2.47 -12.97
N LEU A 44 -0.90 2.92 -11.80
CA LEU A 44 -1.35 4.15 -11.17
C LEU A 44 -1.04 5.40 -12.01
N ASP A 45 0.17 5.53 -12.54
CA ASP A 45 0.57 6.72 -13.32
C ASP A 45 -0.23 6.85 -14.63
N ALA A 46 -0.52 5.72 -15.27
CA ALA A 46 -1.39 5.67 -16.44
C ALA A 46 -2.85 6.04 -16.08
N ALA A 47 -3.35 5.53 -14.95
CA ALA A 47 -4.69 5.86 -14.47
C ALA A 47 -4.83 7.36 -14.15
N LEU A 48 -3.87 7.94 -13.41
CA LEU A 48 -3.83 9.37 -13.10
C LEU A 48 -3.75 10.23 -14.36
N SER A 49 -2.96 9.81 -15.35
CA SER A 49 -2.86 10.49 -16.64
C SER A 49 -4.19 10.48 -17.40
N ARG A 50 -4.90 9.33 -17.42
CA ARG A 50 -6.23 9.22 -18.03
C ARG A 50 -7.25 10.09 -17.32
N VAL A 51 -7.26 10.09 -15.98
CA VAL A 51 -8.12 10.96 -15.17
C VAL A 51 -7.84 12.43 -15.50
N ASN A 52 -6.58 12.86 -15.57
CA ASN A 52 -6.23 14.23 -15.95
C ASN A 52 -6.72 14.62 -17.34
N ALA A 53 -6.75 13.68 -18.30
CA ALA A 53 -7.26 13.92 -19.63
C ALA A 53 -8.80 14.07 -19.65
N ILE A 54 -9.53 13.26 -18.88
CA ILE A 54 -11.00 13.25 -18.91
C ILE A 54 -11.65 14.19 -17.90
N LYS A 55 -10.95 14.63 -16.86
CA LYS A 55 -11.53 15.41 -15.75
C LYS A 55 -12.08 16.77 -16.15
N LYS A 56 -11.76 17.25 -17.35
CA LYS A 56 -12.26 18.52 -17.92
C LYS A 56 -13.51 18.35 -18.78
N LEU A 57 -13.92 17.11 -19.08
CA LEU A 57 -15.12 16.85 -19.87
C LEU A 57 -16.36 17.24 -19.04
N PRO A 58 -17.32 18.01 -19.58
CA PRO A 58 -18.43 18.57 -18.82
C PRO A 58 -19.19 17.54 -17.96
N GLY A 59 -19.53 16.38 -18.52
CA GLY A 59 -20.23 15.31 -17.78
C GLY A 59 -19.37 14.62 -16.71
N VAL A 60 -18.04 14.64 -16.86
CA VAL A 60 -17.11 14.11 -15.86
C VAL A 60 -16.90 15.12 -14.73
N VAL A 61 -16.81 16.42 -15.04
CA VAL A 61 -16.69 17.49 -14.04
C VAL A 61 -17.85 17.42 -13.05
N GLU A 62 -19.09 17.37 -13.54
CA GLU A 62 -20.28 17.31 -12.69
C GLU A 62 -20.29 16.06 -11.81
N ALA A 63 -19.96 14.90 -12.39
CA ALA A 63 -19.88 13.64 -11.65
C ALA A 63 -18.79 13.68 -10.55
N LEU A 64 -17.61 14.23 -10.85
CA LEU A 64 -16.51 14.37 -9.88
C LEU A 64 -16.86 15.36 -8.77
N GLN A 65 -17.50 16.49 -9.10
CA GLN A 65 -17.95 17.47 -8.11
C GLN A 65 -18.96 16.85 -7.16
N ARG A 66 -19.96 16.13 -7.68
CA ARG A 66 -20.95 15.42 -6.87
C ARG A 66 -20.30 14.42 -5.91
N CYS A 67 -19.25 13.73 -6.35
CA CYS A 67 -18.47 12.84 -5.50
C CYS A 67 -17.68 13.59 -4.41
N GLN A 68 -17.09 14.74 -4.74
CA GLN A 68 -16.34 15.57 -3.77
C GLN A 68 -17.26 16.20 -2.72
N ASP A 69 -18.49 16.57 -3.09
CA ASP A 69 -19.49 17.16 -2.20
C ASP A 69 -20.09 16.12 -1.23
N ASP A 70 -19.93 14.82 -1.52
CA ASP A 70 -20.36 13.76 -0.61
C ASP A 70 -19.53 13.80 0.68
N PRO A 71 -20.15 13.93 1.87
CA PRO A 71 -19.42 14.00 3.15
C PRO A 71 -18.47 12.82 3.39
N ARG A 72 -18.72 11.66 2.79
CA ARG A 72 -17.87 10.47 2.91
C ARG A 72 -16.51 10.65 2.26
N THR A 73 -16.41 11.49 1.23
CA THR A 73 -15.14 11.73 0.53
C THR A 73 -14.28 12.80 1.21
N ARG A 74 -14.86 13.57 2.13
CA ARG A 74 -14.20 14.66 2.86
C ARG A 74 -13.56 15.68 1.92
N GLY A 75 -14.16 15.90 0.74
CA GLY A 75 -13.66 16.83 -0.27
C GLY A 75 -12.42 16.35 -1.04
N ALA A 76 -11.97 15.10 -0.85
CA ALA A 76 -10.82 14.57 -1.58
C ALA A 76 -11.16 14.31 -3.05
N ASP A 77 -10.25 14.68 -3.94
CA ASP A 77 -10.45 14.45 -5.37
C ASP A 77 -10.22 12.99 -5.75
N ILE A 78 -10.64 12.61 -6.96
CA ILE A 78 -10.47 11.23 -7.43
C ILE A 78 -8.99 10.80 -7.50
N GLN A 79 -8.06 11.74 -7.74
CA GLN A 79 -6.63 11.45 -7.82
C GLN A 79 -6.07 11.12 -6.42
N ASP A 80 -6.54 11.80 -5.37
CA ASP A 80 -6.23 11.50 -3.97
C ASP A 80 -6.63 10.07 -3.63
N TRP A 81 -7.84 9.65 -4.03
CA TRP A 81 -8.32 8.29 -3.81
C TRP A 81 -7.48 7.24 -4.53
N LEU A 82 -7.06 7.53 -5.76
CA LEU A 82 -6.18 6.64 -6.53
C LEU A 82 -4.76 6.57 -5.95
N ALA A 83 -4.27 7.63 -5.32
CA ALA A 83 -2.94 7.64 -4.72
C ALA A 83 -2.85 6.87 -3.38
N ARG A 84 -3.97 6.74 -2.65
CA ARG A 84 -4.01 6.15 -1.29
C ARG A 84 -3.40 4.76 -1.17
N PRO A 85 -3.64 3.77 -2.07
CA PRO A 85 -3.02 2.46 -1.95
C PRO A 85 -1.49 2.51 -2.01
N ASN A 86 -0.93 3.33 -2.92
CA ASN A 86 0.51 3.54 -3.01
C ASN A 86 1.06 4.25 -1.76
N GLN A 87 0.40 5.32 -1.31
CA GLN A 87 0.78 6.05 -0.09
C GLN A 87 0.74 5.13 1.15
N HIS A 88 -0.28 4.28 1.26
CA HIS A 88 -0.43 3.32 2.34
C HIS A 88 0.76 2.35 2.38
N LEU A 89 1.15 1.81 1.23
CA LEU A 89 2.31 0.94 1.08
C LEU A 89 3.62 1.65 1.48
N MET A 90 3.86 2.86 0.96
CA MET A 90 5.06 3.66 1.26
C MET A 90 5.16 4.06 2.73
N ARG A 91 4.03 4.16 3.44
CA ARG A 91 3.99 4.55 4.84
C ARG A 91 4.36 3.42 5.81
N GLN A 92 4.23 2.15 5.43
CA GLN A 92 4.48 1.01 6.33
C GLN A 92 5.93 0.99 6.88
N PRO A 93 6.98 1.14 6.05
CA PRO A 93 8.35 1.25 6.55
C PRO A 93 8.53 2.41 7.53
N MET A 94 7.95 3.58 7.25
CA MET A 94 8.11 4.78 8.08
C MET A 94 7.51 4.61 9.48
N LEU A 95 6.34 3.97 9.56
CA LEU A 95 5.69 3.67 10.85
C LEU A 95 6.51 2.65 11.65
N LEU A 96 7.06 1.63 11.00
CA LEU A 96 7.94 0.66 11.63
C LEU A 96 9.26 1.28 12.09
N GLU A 97 9.85 2.18 11.32
CA GLU A 97 11.05 2.93 11.72
C GLU A 97 10.81 3.74 13.00
N GLN A 98 9.69 4.46 13.07
CA GLN A 98 9.31 5.21 14.26
C GLN A 98 9.08 4.28 15.46
N LEU A 99 8.46 3.13 15.24
CA LEU A 99 8.24 2.14 16.30
C LEU A 99 9.57 1.58 16.82
N VAL A 100 10.49 1.21 15.93
CA VAL A 100 11.85 0.76 16.29
C VAL A 100 12.58 1.84 17.06
N SER A 101 12.55 3.11 16.62
CA SER A 101 13.28 4.19 17.29
C SER A 101 12.76 4.52 18.68
N LEU A 102 11.50 4.18 18.99
CA LEU A 102 10.88 4.35 20.31
C LEU A 102 11.03 3.10 21.19
N THR A 103 11.60 2.01 20.67
CA THR A 103 11.78 0.75 21.40
C THR A 103 13.19 0.67 21.98
N THR A 104 13.32 0.35 23.26
CA THR A 104 14.65 0.20 23.89
C THR A 104 15.34 -1.09 23.41
N PRO A 105 16.68 -1.12 23.31
CA PRO A 105 17.41 -2.32 22.87
C PRO A 105 17.16 -3.56 23.73
N GLU A 106 16.85 -3.37 25.02
CA GLU A 106 16.57 -4.45 25.98
C GLU A 106 15.15 -5.01 25.85
N HIS A 107 14.29 -4.37 25.03
CA HIS A 107 12.94 -4.82 24.82
C HIS A 107 12.92 -6.16 24.08
N PRO A 108 12.15 -7.17 24.53
CA PRO A 108 12.16 -8.52 23.94
C PRO A 108 11.79 -8.56 22.44
N GLU A 109 11.05 -7.55 21.96
CA GLU A 109 10.65 -7.43 20.56
C GLU A 109 11.57 -6.55 19.70
N ALA A 110 12.62 -5.93 20.26
CA ALA A 110 13.48 -5.00 19.52
C ALA A 110 14.05 -5.65 18.24
N ALA A 111 14.67 -6.83 18.39
CA ALA A 111 15.22 -7.59 17.27
C ALA A 111 14.16 -8.03 16.24
N LYS A 112 12.95 -8.37 16.70
CA LYS A 112 11.86 -8.75 15.78
C LYS A 112 11.32 -7.56 15.01
N LEU A 113 11.21 -6.39 15.64
CA LEU A 113 10.78 -5.15 14.98
C LEU A 113 11.80 -4.70 13.92
N GLU A 114 13.10 -4.84 14.19
CA GLU A 114 14.15 -4.60 13.19
C GLU A 114 14.04 -5.56 12.00
N ALA A 115 13.82 -6.85 12.27
CA ALA A 115 13.61 -7.86 11.22
C ALA A 115 12.34 -7.57 10.41
N ALA A 116 11.24 -7.18 11.06
CA ALA A 116 10.00 -6.78 10.42
C ALA A 116 10.21 -5.56 9.52
N LEU A 117 10.90 -4.53 10.02
CA LEU A 117 11.24 -3.33 9.26
C LEU A 117 12.05 -3.68 8.01
N LYS A 118 13.10 -4.49 8.16
CA LYS A 118 13.94 -4.94 7.04
C LYS A 118 13.08 -5.65 5.98
N LYS A 119 12.25 -6.61 6.41
CA LYS A 119 11.36 -7.37 5.50
C LYS A 119 10.40 -6.45 4.75
N VAL A 120 9.75 -5.51 5.44
CA VAL A 120 8.81 -4.58 4.80
C VAL A 120 9.52 -3.66 3.81
N LYS A 121 10.72 -3.15 4.14
CA LYS A 121 11.54 -2.38 3.20
C LYS A 121 11.87 -3.16 1.94
N GLU A 122 12.29 -4.42 2.07
CA GLU A 122 12.60 -5.29 0.94
C GLU A 122 11.38 -5.51 0.04
N VAL A 123 10.20 -5.74 0.63
CA VAL A 123 8.97 -5.93 -0.16
C VAL A 123 8.57 -4.65 -0.88
N VAL A 124 8.62 -3.51 -0.20
CA VAL A 124 8.31 -2.21 -0.81
C VAL A 124 9.27 -1.91 -1.97
N ALA A 125 10.57 -2.15 -1.80
CA ALA A 125 11.56 -2.00 -2.87
C ALA A 125 11.31 -2.96 -4.04
N ALA A 126 10.90 -4.20 -3.77
CA ALA A 126 10.55 -5.16 -4.82
C ALA A 126 9.30 -4.74 -5.61
N VAL A 127 8.32 -4.11 -4.97
CA VAL A 127 7.15 -3.53 -5.65
C VAL A 127 7.58 -2.39 -6.58
N ASP A 128 8.43 -1.49 -6.11
CA ASP A 128 8.92 -0.34 -6.89
C ASP A 128 9.78 -0.78 -8.09
N GLN A 129 10.66 -1.76 -7.89
CA GLN A 129 11.46 -2.35 -8.96
C GLN A 129 10.57 -2.98 -10.06
N LYS A 130 9.54 -3.73 -9.67
CA LYS A 130 8.58 -4.29 -10.63
C LYS A 130 7.77 -3.23 -11.37
N LYS A 131 7.39 -2.14 -10.69
CA LYS A 131 6.75 -0.98 -11.32
C LYS A 131 7.65 -0.44 -12.43
N TYR A 132 8.93 -0.21 -12.14
CA TYR A 132 9.91 0.27 -13.13
C TYR A 132 10.02 -0.68 -14.33
N GLU A 133 10.15 -1.99 -14.10
CA GLU A 133 10.24 -3.00 -15.17
C GLU A 133 8.98 -3.01 -16.07
N ASN A 134 7.79 -2.92 -15.46
CA ASN A 134 6.53 -2.88 -16.18
C ASN A 134 6.39 -1.61 -17.04
N GLU A 135 6.88 -0.47 -16.55
CA GLU A 135 6.90 0.77 -17.31
C GLU A 135 7.85 0.72 -18.51
N GLN A 136 9.03 0.11 -18.36
CA GLN A 136 9.96 -0.06 -19.47
C GLN A 136 9.36 -0.96 -20.57
N LYS A 137 8.72 -2.06 -20.18
CA LYS A 137 8.04 -2.97 -21.13
C LYS A 137 6.90 -2.31 -21.90
N ARG A 138 6.22 -1.31 -21.33
CA ARG A 138 5.14 -0.57 -22.00
C ARG A 138 5.62 0.48 -22.98
N LYS A 139 6.90 0.85 -22.93
CA LYS A 139 7.53 1.84 -23.83
C LYS A 139 8.21 1.19 -25.05
N LEU A 140 8.40 -0.13 -25.01
CA LEU A 140 8.88 -0.98 -26.11
C LEU A 140 7.69 -1.44 -26.96
#